data_AF-A0A382MFA4-F1
#
_entry.id   AF-A0A382MFA4-F1
#
_cell.length_a   1.000
_cell.length_b   1.000
_cell.length_c   1.000
_cell.angle_alpha   90.00
_cell.angle_beta   90.00
_cell.angle_gamma   90.00
#
_symmetry.space_group_name_H-M   'P 1'
#
loop_
_entity.id
_entity.type
_entity.pdbx_description
1 polymer ?
#
loop_
_entity_poly.entity_id
_entity_poly.type
_entity_poly.pdbx_seq_one_letter_code
_entity_poly.pdbx_strand_id
1 'polypeptide(L)' 'MPSFDVVSDFDAHEATNAVDQANREVTNRFDFKGTGSHYELDDDIILLASQ' A
#
# COMPACT_ATOMS: atom_id res chain seq x y z
N MET A 1 1.72 -24.84 31.54
CA MET A 1 2.40 -24.96 30.23
C MET A 1 2.22 -23.63 29.52
N PRO A 2 3.28 -23.01 28.99
CA PRO A 2 3.12 -21.82 28.16
C PRO A 2 2.51 -22.22 26.81
N SER A 3 1.55 -21.43 26.35
CA SER A 3 0.95 -21.50 25.02
C SER A 3 1.05 -20.14 24.35
N PHE A 4 0.98 -20.11 23.03
CA PHE A 4 0.94 -18.89 22.24
C PHE A 4 -0.10 -19.06 21.12
N ASP A 5 -0.60 -17.94 20.63
CA ASP A 5 -1.59 -17.91 19.56
C ASP A 5 -0.92 -17.69 18.20
N VAL A 6 -1.41 -18.38 17.19
CA VAL A 6 -1.05 -18.13 15.79
C VAL A 6 -2.07 -17.13 15.24
N VAL A 7 -1.58 -15.96 14.82
CA VAL A 7 -2.40 -14.89 14.24
C VAL A 7 -1.90 -14.52 12.85
N SER A 8 -2.80 -13.99 12.03
CA SER A 8 -2.51 -13.47 10.69
C SER A 8 -2.97 -12.02 10.63
N ASP A 9 -2.19 -11.15 11.28
CA ASP A 9 -2.39 -9.70 11.29
C ASP A 9 -1.20 -9.01 10.64
N PHE A 10 -1.41 -7.76 10.23
CA PHE A 10 -0.37 -6.86 9.74
C PHE A 10 -0.45 -5.52 10.48
N ASP A 11 0.64 -4.76 10.46
CA ASP A 11 0.67 -3.42 11.04
C ASP A 11 0.08 -2.40 10.04
N ALA A 12 -1.03 -1.77 10.42
CA ALA A 12 -1.71 -0.78 9.60
C ALA A 12 -0.84 0.46 9.28
N HIS A 13 0.06 0.84 10.18
CA HIS A 13 1.02 1.92 9.93
C HIS A 13 2.08 1.49 8.90
N GLU A 14 2.55 0.24 8.95
CA GLU A 14 3.45 -0.28 7.91
C GLU A 14 2.75 -0.35 6.54
N ALA A 15 1.48 -0.76 6.50
CA ALA A 15 0.68 -0.75 5.27
C ALA A 15 0.54 0.67 4.68
N THR A 16 0.25 1.66 5.54
CA THR A 16 0.17 3.08 5.13
C THR A 16 1.49 3.56 4.56
N ASN A 17 2.60 3.28 5.26
CA ASN A 17 3.95 3.66 4.80
C ASN A 17 4.31 3.01 3.46
N ALA A 18 3.92 1.75 3.25
CA ALA A 18 4.15 1.03 2.01
C ALA A 18 3.39 1.65 0.83
N VAL A 19 2.12 2.02 1.04
CA VAL A 19 1.29 2.68 0.01
C VAL A 19 1.83 4.06 -0.34
N ASP A 20 2.24 4.85 0.66
CA ASP A 20 2.89 6.15 0.44
C ASP A 20 4.18 6.01 -0.38
N GLN A 21 4.98 4.99 -0.10
CA GLN A 21 6.19 4.71 -0.86
C GLN A 21 5.88 4.29 -2.29
N ALA A 22 4.88 3.43 -2.50
CA ALA A 22 4.43 3.02 -3.83
C ALA A 22 3.95 4.23 -4.67
N ASN A 23 3.23 5.17 -4.06
CA ASN A 23 2.81 6.41 -4.72
C ASN A 23 3.98 7.31 -5.11
N ARG A 24 5.03 7.40 -4.26
CA ARG A 24 6.27 8.13 -4.62
C ARG A 24 6.97 7.49 -5.80
N GLU A 25 7.02 6.17 -5.88
CA GLU A 25 7.62 5.47 -7.01
C GLU A 25 6.85 5.72 -8.30
N VAL A 26 5.51 5.59 -8.28
CA VAL A 26 4.65 5.87 -9.44
C VAL A 26 4.80 7.31 -9.92
N THR A 27 4.87 8.27 -9.01
CA THR A 27 5.05 9.69 -9.34
C THR A 27 6.39 9.96 -10.05
N ASN A 28 7.45 9.24 -9.68
CA ASN A 28 8.80 9.43 -10.23
C ASN A 28 9.04 8.64 -11.51
N ARG A 29 8.15 7.71 -11.86
CA ARG A 29 8.24 6.88 -13.05
C ARG A 29 7.79 7.63 -14.30
N PHE A 30 8.68 7.70 -15.30
CA PHE A 30 8.43 8.45 -16.54
C PHE A 30 7.25 7.89 -17.34
N ASP A 31 7.07 6.58 -17.34
CA ASP A 31 5.98 5.87 -18.02
C ASP A 31 4.60 6.14 -17.40
N PHE A 32 4.53 6.52 -16.12
CA PHE A 32 3.28 6.91 -15.45
C PHE A 32 3.02 8.42 -15.47
N LYS A 33 3.95 9.22 -15.99
CA LYS A 33 3.83 10.67 -15.99
C LYS A 33 2.60 11.13 -16.79
N GLY A 34 1.67 11.81 -16.10
CA GLY A 34 0.45 12.33 -16.71
C GLY A 34 -0.70 11.32 -16.87
N THR A 35 -0.53 10.07 -16.43
CA THR A 35 -1.59 9.04 -16.46
C THR A 35 -2.59 9.18 -15.31
N GLY A 36 -2.22 9.89 -14.24
CA GLY A 36 -3.03 9.97 -13.01
C GLY A 36 -3.01 8.68 -12.18
N SER A 37 -2.07 7.77 -12.45
CA SER A 37 -1.97 6.51 -11.72
C SER A 37 -1.59 6.72 -10.26
N HIS A 38 -2.29 6.04 -9.34
CA HIS A 38 -2.05 6.13 -7.91
C HIS A 38 -2.61 4.90 -7.17
N TYR A 39 -2.15 4.75 -5.93
CA TYR A 39 -2.67 3.81 -4.95
C TYR A 39 -3.43 4.55 -3.86
N GLU A 40 -4.52 3.96 -3.39
CA GLU A 40 -5.28 4.45 -2.24
C GLU A 40 -5.45 3.28 -1.25
N LEU A 41 -5.24 3.55 0.04
CA LEU A 41 -5.48 2.60 1.11
C LEU A 41 -6.78 2.96 1.81
N ASP A 42 -7.77 2.07 1.72
CA ASP A 42 -9.06 2.17 2.40
C ASP A 42 -9.19 0.98 3.37
N ASP A 43 -8.89 1.24 4.64
CA ASP A 43 -8.73 0.24 5.69
C ASP A 43 -7.81 -0.92 5.25
N ASP A 44 -8.38 -2.08 4.92
CA ASP A 44 -7.65 -3.30 4.53
C ASP A 44 -7.58 -3.50 3.01
N ILE A 45 -8.07 -2.54 2.22
CA ILE A 45 -8.17 -2.61 0.77
C ILE A 45 -7.23 -1.59 0.13
N ILE A 46 -6.39 -2.07 -0.79
CA ILE A 46 -5.59 -1.18 -1.64
C ILE A 46 -6.26 -1.09 -3.00
N LEU A 47 -6.72 0.11 -3.36
CA LEU A 47 -7.23 0.42 -4.68
C LEU A 47 -6.10 0.91 -5.59
N LEU A 48 -6.02 0.34 -6.78
CA LEU A 48 -5.10 0.76 -7.84
C LEU A 48 -5.92 1.41 -8.95
N ALA A 49 -5.65 2.68 -9.21
CA ALA A 49 -6.19 3.40 -10.36
C ALA A 49 -5.08 3.65 -11.39
N SER A 50 -5.34 3.31 -12.65
CA SER A 50 -4.46 3.57 -13.80
C SER A 50 -5.31 3.87 -15.03
N GLN A 51 -4.88 4.83 -15.86
CA GLN A 51 -5.44 5.05 -17.20
C GLN A 51 -4.74 4.18 -18.25
#